data_AF-A0AAW1JGR5-F1
#
_entry.id   AF-A0AAW1JGR5-F1
#
_cell.length_a   1.000
_cell.length_b   1.000
_cell.length_c   1.000
_cell.angle_alpha   90.00
_cell.angle_beta   90.00
_cell.angle_gamma   90.00
#
_symmetry.space_group_name_H-M   'P 1'
#
loop_
_entity.id
_entity.type
_entity.pdbx_description
1 polymer ?
#
loop_
_entity_poly.entity_id
_entity_poly.type
_entity_poly.pdbx_seq_one_letter_code
_entity_poly.pdbx_strand_id
1 'polypeptide(L)'
;MKEFCSFINLAQCNTILNNDGKLLDLVFTNLECNIDACDSPSVTEDKFYPSLAVSFSFVKDAQVNFPENAHDLKYNFRKANFGELYEELLRIDWSALEQCTDVDVACDTMYNML
;
A
#
# COMPACT_ATOMS: atom_id res chain seq x y z
N MET A 1 21.37 0.24 -8.22
CA MET A 1 20.84 0.45 -6.85
C MET A 1 21.53 1.61 -6.14
N LYS A 2 22.84 1.56 -5.85
CA LYS A 2 23.55 2.69 -5.19
C LYS A 2 23.38 4.03 -5.93
N GLU A 3 23.57 4.04 -7.25
CA GLU A 3 23.42 5.27 -8.05
C GLU A 3 21.98 5.81 -8.05
N PHE A 4 20.98 4.93 -8.09
CA PHE A 4 19.57 5.32 -8.00
C PHE A 4 19.25 5.92 -6.63
N CYS A 5 19.73 5.30 -5.55
CA CYS A 5 19.52 5.79 -4.18
C CYS A 5 20.18 7.15 -3.98
N SER A 6 21.41 7.35 -4.49
CA SER A 6 22.09 8.65 -4.50
C SER A 6 21.29 9.71 -5.27
N PHE A 7 20.71 9.37 -6.43
CA PHE A 7 19.92 10.30 -7.23
C PHE A 7 18.68 10.83 -6.48
N ILE A 8 18.01 9.98 -5.70
CA ILE A 8 16.83 10.35 -4.90
C ILE A 8 17.14 10.67 -3.43
N ASN A 9 18.43 10.84 -3.09
CA ASN A 9 18.92 11.14 -1.75
C ASN A 9 18.52 10.11 -0.67
N LEU A 10 18.32 8.83 -1.01
CA LEU A 10 18.03 7.78 -0.03
C LEU A 10 19.30 7.00 0.32
N ALA A 11 19.41 6.57 1.58
CA ALA A 11 20.42 5.64 2.04
C ALA A 11 19.75 4.36 2.55
N GLN A 12 20.38 3.20 2.31
CA GLN A 12 19.97 1.96 2.96
C GLN A 12 20.45 2.01 4.41
N CYS A 13 19.54 1.85 5.37
CA CYS A 13 19.84 1.99 6.79
C CYS A 13 19.83 0.66 7.56
N ASN A 14 19.12 -0.36 7.07
CA ASN A 14 18.99 -1.62 7.82
C ASN A 14 20.27 -2.46 7.75
N THR A 15 20.82 -2.81 8.90
CA THR A 15 22.00 -3.69 9.02
C THR A 15 21.67 -5.07 9.61
N ILE A 16 20.40 -5.35 9.91
CA ILE A 16 19.99 -6.59 10.58
C ILE A 16 19.92 -7.73 9.56
N LEU A 17 20.71 -8.76 9.84
CA LEU A 17 20.77 -9.98 9.04
C LEU A 17 19.79 -11.01 9.59
N ASN A 18 19.25 -11.85 8.72
CA ASN A 18 18.51 -13.03 9.14
C ASN A 18 19.44 -14.12 9.71
N ASN A 19 18.85 -15.25 10.12
CA ASN A 19 19.58 -16.37 10.70
C ASN A 19 20.63 -17.01 9.77
N ASP A 20 20.54 -16.79 8.46
CA ASP A 20 21.53 -17.25 7.46
C ASP A 20 22.62 -16.19 7.18
N GLY A 21 22.63 -15.07 7.90
CA GLY A 21 23.56 -13.97 7.66
C GLY A 21 23.24 -13.17 6.40
N LYS A 22 22.00 -13.22 5.90
CA LYS A 22 21.55 -12.48 4.72
C LYS A 22 20.71 -11.27 5.10
N LEU A 23 20.93 -10.16 4.40
CA LEU A 23 20.09 -8.98 4.47
C LEU A 23 18.97 -9.11 3.43
N LEU A 24 17.75 -9.43 3.88
CA LEU A 24 16.59 -9.57 3.00
C LEU A 24 15.70 -8.31 3.04
N ASP A 25 15.51 -7.77 4.23
CA ASP A 25 14.70 -6.58 4.43
C ASP A 25 15.52 -5.31 4.22
N LEU A 26 15.03 -4.43 3.37
CA LEU A 26 15.71 -3.18 3.04
C LEU A 26 14.89 -1.99 3.50
N VAL A 27 15.53 -1.12 4.28
CA VAL A 27 14.96 0.16 4.71
C VAL A 27 15.76 1.27 4.05
N PHE A 28 15.09 2.10 3.26
CA PHE A 28 15.69 3.25 2.58
C PHE A 28 15.10 4.54 3.12
N THR A 29 15.94 5.44 3.62
CA THR A 29 15.50 6.76 4.08
C THR A 29 16.62 7.78 3.94
N ASN A 30 16.24 9.05 3.88
CA ASN A 30 17.13 10.20 3.97
C ASN A 30 17.03 10.89 5.35
N LEU A 31 16.20 10.34 6.24
CA LEU A 31 15.98 10.82 7.60
C LEU A 31 16.89 10.06 8.57
N GLU A 32 17.27 10.73 9.65
CA GLU A 32 17.91 10.05 10.78
C GLU A 32 16.92 9.04 11.38
N CYS A 33 17.32 7.78 11.39
CA CYS A 33 16.53 6.69 11.93
C CYS A 33 17.41 5.70 12.68
N ASN A 34 16.80 5.00 13.62
CA ASN A 34 17.41 3.88 14.32
C ASN A 34 16.68 2.60 13.92
N ILE A 35 17.43 1.53 13.65
CA ILE A 35 16.91 0.23 13.22
C ILE A 35 17.45 -0.83 14.16
N ASP A 36 16.55 -1.42 14.94
CA ASP A 36 16.83 -2.47 15.90
C ASP A 36 16.03 -3.73 15.59
N ALA A 37 16.44 -4.86 16.16
CA ALA A 37 15.62 -6.07 16.14
C ALA A 37 14.39 -5.82 17.03
N CYS A 38 13.23 -6.32 16.63
CA CYS A 38 12.03 -6.16 17.43
C CYS A 38 12.06 -7.06 18.66
N ASP A 39 12.08 -6.47 19.85
CA ASP A 39 12.06 -7.23 21.11
C ASP A 39 10.70 -7.89 21.42
N SER A 40 9.62 -7.38 20.82
CA SER A 40 8.25 -7.83 21.11
C SER A 40 7.40 -7.94 19.83
N PRO A 41 7.68 -8.93 18.97
CA PRO A 41 6.92 -9.14 17.74
C PRO A 41 5.48 -9.55 18.06
N SER A 42 4.51 -9.02 17.31
CA SER A 42 3.07 -9.28 17.54
C SER A 42 2.63 -10.70 17.18
N VAL A 43 3.45 -11.40 16.41
CA VAL A 43 3.27 -12.80 16.00
C VAL A 43 4.61 -13.52 16.15
N THR A 44 4.59 -14.86 16.20
CA THR A 44 5.81 -15.66 16.19
C THR A 44 6.67 -15.32 14.98
N GLU A 45 7.94 -15.01 15.19
CA GLU A 45 8.83 -14.59 14.11
C GLU A 45 9.17 -15.73 13.14
N ASP A 46 9.32 -15.34 11.87
CA ASP A 46 9.86 -16.20 10.84
C ASP A 46 11.40 -16.20 10.93
N LYS A 47 12.02 -17.38 10.81
CA LYS A 47 13.48 -17.53 10.87
C LYS A 47 14.21 -16.79 9.76
N PHE A 48 13.55 -16.56 8.63
CA PHE A 48 14.12 -15.90 7.47
C PHE A 48 13.84 -14.39 7.46
N TYR A 49 12.83 -13.93 8.20
CA TYR A 49 12.38 -12.53 8.24
C TYR A 49 12.28 -12.04 9.69
N PRO A 50 13.41 -11.64 10.30
CA PRO A 50 13.40 -11.06 11.64
C PRO A 50 12.61 -9.74 11.63
N SER A 51 11.81 -9.50 12.66
CA SER A 51 11.04 -8.26 12.73
C SER A 51 11.96 -7.09 13.04
N LEU A 52 11.76 -5.96 12.35
CA LEU A 52 12.56 -4.76 12.54
C LEU A 52 11.75 -3.70 13.31
N ALA A 53 12.38 -3.09 14.31
CA ALA A 53 11.89 -1.89 14.97
C ALA A 53 12.58 -0.67 14.36
N VAL A 54 11.83 0.15 13.61
CA VAL A 54 12.35 1.37 12.97
C VAL A 54 11.83 2.58 13.71
N SER A 55 12.74 3.37 14.28
CA SER A 55 12.42 4.57 15.06
C SER A 55 12.97 5.81 14.38
N PHE A 56 12.20 6.90 14.40
CA PHE A 56 12.58 8.20 13.86
C PHE A 56 12.44 9.27 14.94
N SER A 57 13.40 10.18 14.99
CA SER A 57 13.35 11.35 15.87
C SER A 57 12.82 12.54 15.07
N PHE A 58 11.59 12.96 15.33
CA PHE A 58 11.02 14.15 14.71
C PHE A 58 11.02 15.31 15.70
N VAL A 59 11.59 16.45 15.30
CA VAL A 59 11.37 17.72 16.01
C VAL A 59 10.02 18.26 15.57
N LYS A 60 9.09 18.42 16.52
CA LYS A 60 7.71 18.84 16.26
C LYS A 60 7.66 20.35 16.04
N ASP A 61 8.13 20.82 14.88
CA ASP A 61 8.21 22.26 14.58
C ASP A 61 7.01 22.83 13.80
N ALA A 62 6.02 22.02 13.46
CA ALA A 62 4.82 22.50 12.75
C ALA A 62 3.57 22.34 13.61
N GLN A 63 2.83 23.45 13.81
CA GLN A 63 1.38 23.34 13.98
C GLN A 63 0.85 22.70 12.70
N VAL A 64 0.53 21.41 12.78
CA VAL A 64 -0.05 20.70 11.66
C VAL A 64 -1.47 21.19 11.49
N ASN A 65 -1.65 22.24 10.68
CA ASN A 65 -2.94 22.55 10.08
C ASN A 65 -3.20 21.45 9.04
N PHE A 66 -3.71 20.31 9.49
CA PHE A 66 -4.34 19.36 8.58
C PHE A 66 -5.51 20.11 7.94
N PRO A 67 -5.46 20.46 6.64
CA PRO A 67 -6.59 21.13 6.03
C PRO A 67 -7.78 20.18 6.10
N GLU A 68 -8.89 20.65 6.67
CA GLU A 68 -10.15 19.94 6.51
C GLU A 68 -10.42 19.85 5.02
N ASN A 69 -10.59 18.64 4.51
CA ASN A 69 -10.95 18.44 3.11
C ASN A 69 -12.44 18.74 2.92
N ALA A 70 -12.82 19.98 3.18
CA ALA A 70 -14.19 20.48 3.12
C ALA A 70 -14.69 20.60 1.67
N HIS A 71 -13.78 20.59 0.69
CA HIS A 71 -14.09 20.81 -0.71
C HIS A 71 -14.01 19.55 -1.58
N ASP A 72 -13.21 18.52 -1.23
CA ASP A 72 -13.35 17.19 -1.85
C ASP A 72 -14.29 16.31 -1.04
N LEU A 73 -15.58 16.36 -1.40
CA LEU A 73 -16.54 15.38 -0.93
C LEU A 73 -16.14 13.99 -1.44
N LYS A 74 -15.66 13.13 -0.54
CA LYS A 74 -15.40 11.72 -0.83
C LYS A 74 -16.62 10.87 -0.51
N TYR A 75 -16.89 9.86 -1.34
CA TYR A 75 -17.92 8.88 -1.06
C TYR A 75 -17.60 8.10 0.23
N ASN A 76 -18.60 7.98 1.09
CA ASN A 76 -18.49 7.15 2.29
C ASN A 76 -18.86 5.70 1.96
N PHE A 77 -17.91 4.94 1.45
CA PHE A 77 -18.12 3.55 1.06
C PHE A 77 -18.57 2.65 2.23
N ARG A 78 -18.31 3.04 3.49
CA ARG A 78 -18.84 2.31 4.67
C ARG A 78 -20.38 2.38 4.75
N LYS A 79 -20.99 3.43 4.21
CA LYS A 79 -22.44 3.63 4.16
C LYS A 79 -23.08 3.22 2.84
N ALA A 80 -22.33 2.61 1.92
CA ALA A 80 -22.87 2.18 0.64
C ALA A 80 -23.89 1.03 0.85
N ASN A 81 -24.94 1.04 0.04
CA ASN A 81 -25.92 -0.05 0.01
C ASN A 81 -25.42 -1.20 -0.86
N PHE A 82 -24.53 -2.02 -0.30
CA PHE A 82 -23.95 -3.14 -1.04
C PHE A 82 -25.00 -4.19 -1.45
N GLY A 83 -26.09 -4.33 -0.69
CA GLY A 83 -27.18 -5.25 -1.06
C GLY A 83 -27.80 -4.89 -2.40
N GLU A 84 -28.21 -3.62 -2.55
CA GLU A 84 -28.76 -3.11 -3.81
C GLU A 84 -27.73 -3.13 -4.94
N LEU A 85 -26.46 -2.76 -4.66
CA LEU A 85 -25.38 -2.86 -5.65
C LEU A 85 -25.28 -4.28 -6.22
N TYR A 86 -25.29 -5.31 -5.37
CA TYR A 86 -25.22 -6.69 -5.82
C TYR A 86 -26.48 -7.13 -6.57
N GLU A 87 -27.66 -6.70 -6.13
CA GLU A 87 -28.90 -6.97 -6.87
C GLU A 87 -28.88 -6.38 -8.28
N GLU A 88 -28.43 -5.13 -8.43
CA GLU A 88 -28.32 -4.48 -9.73
C GLU A 88 -27.28 -5.18 -10.63
N LEU A 89 -26.11 -5.52 -10.10
CA LEU A 89 -25.09 -6.27 -10.86
C LEU A 89 -25.57 -7.65 -11.32
N LEU A 90 -26.44 -8.32 -10.54
CA LEU A 90 -27.05 -9.60 -10.92
C LEU A 90 -28.14 -9.46 -11.99
N ARG A 91 -28.78 -8.29 -12.10
CA ARG A 91 -29.83 -8.02 -13.10
C ARG A 91 -29.26 -7.74 -14.48
N ILE A 92 -28.00 -7.33 -14.58
CA ILE A 92 -27.33 -7.07 -15.85
C ILE A 92 -27.16 -8.38 -16.64
N ASP A 93 -27.58 -8.39 -17.90
CA ASP A 93 -27.36 -9.50 -18.81
C ASP A 93 -25.95 -9.47 -19.39
N TRP A 94 -25.06 -10.29 -18.82
CA TRP A 94 -23.65 -10.37 -19.22
C TRP A 94 -23.39 -11.13 -20.52
N SER A 95 -24.41 -11.71 -21.17
CA SER A 95 -24.24 -12.50 -22.40
C SER A 95 -23.65 -11.68 -23.56
N ALA A 96 -23.81 -10.36 -23.54
CA ALA A 96 -23.18 -9.45 -24.50
C ALA A 96 -21.64 -9.57 -24.54
N LEU A 97 -21.01 -9.95 -23.41
CA LEU A 97 -19.55 -10.11 -23.32
C LEU A 97 -19.06 -11.43 -23.92
N GLU A 98 -19.92 -12.44 -24.07
CA GLU A 98 -19.54 -13.75 -24.62
C GLU A 98 -19.14 -13.67 -26.10
N GLN A 99 -19.57 -12.62 -26.79
CA GLN A 99 -19.29 -12.37 -28.21
C GLN A 99 -18.02 -11.54 -28.42
N CYS A 100 -17.46 -10.95 -27.35
CA CYS A 100 -16.26 -10.15 -27.43
C CYS A 100 -15.01 -11.05 -27.47
N THR A 101 -14.29 -11.02 -28.58
CA THR A 101 -13.00 -11.72 -28.72
C THR A 101 -11.80 -10.87 -28.27
N ASP A 102 -12.00 -9.56 -28.16
CA ASP A 102 -11.00 -8.58 -27.77
C ASP A 102 -11.31 -8.05 -26.36
N VAL A 103 -10.28 -7.97 -25.52
CA VAL A 103 -10.43 -7.62 -24.09
C VAL A 103 -10.71 -6.13 -23.88
N ASP A 104 -10.17 -5.26 -24.72
CA ASP A 104 -10.41 -3.82 -24.61
C ASP A 104 -11.86 -3.52 -25.02
N VAL A 105 -12.34 -4.16 -26.09
CA VAL A 105 -13.75 -4.10 -26.51
C VAL A 105 -14.70 -4.66 -25.45
N ALA A 106 -14.33 -5.76 -24.79
CA ALA A 106 -15.13 -6.33 -23.71
C ALA A 106 -15.22 -5.38 -22.50
N CYS A 107 -14.12 -4.72 -22.14
CA CYS A 107 -14.09 -3.75 -21.05
C CYS A 107 -14.96 -2.52 -21.35
N ASP A 108 -14.83 -1.95 -22.56
CA ASP A 108 -15.68 -0.83 -22.98
C ASP A 108 -17.16 -1.21 -22.98
N THR A 109 -17.48 -2.42 -23.45
CA THR A 109 -18.86 -2.94 -23.45
C THR A 109 -19.39 -3.09 -22.03
N MET A 110 -18.60 -3.65 -21.11
CA MET A 110 -18.93 -3.78 -19.69
C MET A 110 -19.21 -2.41 -19.04
N TYR A 111 -18.36 -1.41 -19.25
CA TYR A 111 -18.55 -0.07 -18.67
C TYR A 111 -19.77 0.67 -19.24
N ASN A 112 -20.20 0.35 -20.46
CA ASN A 112 -21.44 0.91 -21.03
C ASN A 112 -22.72 0.24 -20.48
N MET A 113 -22.59 -0.95 -19.88
CA MET A 113 -23.70 -1.69 -19.29
C MET A 113 -23.90 -1.39 -17.79
N LEU A 114 -22.86 -0.86 -17.13
CA LEU A 114 -22.84 -0.43 -15.73
C LEU A 114 -23.34 1.01 -15.58
#